data_AF-A0AAU0XYU1-F1
#
_entry.id   AF-A0AAU0XYU1-F1
#
_cell.length_a   1.000
_cell.length_b   1.000
_cell.length_c   1.000
_cell.angle_alpha   90.00
_cell.angle_beta   90.00
_cell.angle_gamma   90.00
#
_symmetry.space_group_name_H-M   'P 1'
#
loop_
_entity.id
_entity.type
_entity.pdbx_description
1 polymer ?
#
loop_
_entity_poly.entity_id
_entity_poly.type
_entity_poly.pdbx_seq_one_letter_code
_entity_poly.pdbx_strand_id
1 'polypeptide(L)'
;MLVGGTVWLFQDELFHPFGDVRACEGSEVQLPGVIRAGGASIPAGASEVHYFTGNGRAQVTFVSNQMPDYLHRAGIVPDGKPLFDEKYGTKGVADDEIELPDGLCGSSLRGPVWIYQSTSATGSGVNVMVERSPTANDSFRFPTRAVVTYNLP
;
A
#
# COMPACT_ATOMS: atom_id res chain seq x y z
N MET A 1 -30.13 -6.17 -41.38
CA MET A 1 -30.60 -7.10 -40.32
C MET A 1 -29.40 -7.47 -39.47
N LEU A 2 -29.51 -7.20 -38.17
CA LEU A 2 -28.83 -7.82 -37.02
C LEU A 2 -27.29 -7.70 -36.90
N VAL A 3 -26.86 -6.77 -36.04
CA VAL A 3 -26.21 -6.99 -34.72
C VAL A 3 -24.74 -7.36 -34.82
N GLY A 4 -23.88 -6.38 -34.50
CA GLY A 4 -22.45 -6.60 -34.29
C GLY A 4 -21.88 -5.51 -33.39
N GLY A 5 -22.53 -5.28 -32.25
CA GLY A 5 -22.23 -4.14 -31.39
C GLY A 5 -22.40 -4.47 -29.92
N THR A 6 -21.70 -5.49 -29.41
CA THR A 6 -21.59 -5.80 -27.97
C THR A 6 -20.44 -6.78 -27.70
N VAL A 7 -19.19 -6.44 -28.07
CA VAL A 7 -18.01 -7.26 -27.68
C VAL A 7 -16.92 -6.45 -26.97
N TRP A 8 -16.95 -5.12 -27.07
CA TRP A 8 -15.84 -4.28 -26.57
C TRP A 8 -15.88 -3.91 -25.09
N LEU A 9 -16.95 -4.24 -24.35
CA LEU A 9 -17.04 -3.92 -22.92
C LEU A 9 -16.68 -5.07 -21.98
N PHE A 10 -16.39 -6.26 -22.50
CA PHE A 10 -16.08 -7.45 -21.69
C PHE A 10 -14.60 -7.86 -21.73
N GLN A 11 -13.77 -7.21 -22.54
CA GLN A 11 -12.35 -7.58 -22.65
C GLN A 11 -11.50 -7.02 -21.50
N ASP A 12 -11.82 -5.85 -20.95
CA ASP A 12 -11.03 -5.26 -19.86
C ASP A 12 -11.12 -6.06 -18.55
N GLU A 13 -12.27 -6.69 -18.25
CA GLU A 13 -12.42 -7.55 -17.06
C GLU A 13 -11.66 -8.89 -17.17
N LEU A 14 -11.24 -9.31 -18.37
CA LEU A 14 -10.68 -10.64 -18.64
C LEU A 14 -9.15 -10.72 -18.46
N PHE A 15 -8.45 -9.60 -18.27
CA PHE A 15 -6.98 -9.57 -18.19
C PHE A 15 -6.41 -9.20 -16.83
N HIS A 16 -7.25 -8.94 -15.82
CA HIS A 16 -6.76 -8.73 -14.47
C HIS A 16 -6.29 -10.05 -13.86
N PRO A 17 -5.08 -10.12 -13.28
CA PRO A 17 -4.61 -11.32 -12.60
C PRO A 17 -5.64 -11.81 -11.58
N PHE A 18 -5.98 -13.10 -11.63
CA PHE A 18 -6.97 -13.74 -10.75
C PHE A 18 -8.39 -13.17 -10.84
N GLY A 19 -8.71 -12.36 -11.86
CA GLY A 19 -9.96 -11.61 -11.94
C GLY A 19 -10.10 -10.52 -10.88
N ASP A 20 -8.99 -10.09 -10.25
CA ASP A 20 -8.97 -9.03 -9.25
C ASP A 20 -8.40 -7.75 -9.87
N VAL A 21 -9.26 -6.73 -10.05
CA VAL A 21 -8.89 -5.41 -10.62
C VAL A 21 -7.79 -4.69 -9.85
N ARG A 22 -7.51 -5.10 -8.61
CA ARG A 22 -6.45 -4.55 -7.76
C ARG A 22 -5.11 -5.21 -8.04
N ALA A 23 -5.09 -6.40 -8.65
CA ALA A 23 -3.87 -7.13 -8.92
C ALA A 23 -3.11 -6.49 -10.08
N CYS A 24 -1.84 -6.19 -9.84
CA CYS A 24 -0.94 -5.68 -10.86
C CYS A 24 -0.42 -6.84 -11.71
N GLU A 25 -0.17 -6.56 -13.00
CA GLU A 25 0.37 -7.52 -13.95
C GLU A 25 1.65 -8.18 -13.43
N GLY A 26 1.80 -9.48 -13.69
CA GLY A 26 2.94 -10.28 -13.20
C GLY A 26 2.80 -10.77 -11.76
N SER A 27 1.70 -10.47 -11.06
CA SER A 27 1.46 -11.03 -9.72
C SER A 27 1.39 -12.56 -9.76
N GLU A 28 2.19 -13.22 -8.92
CA GLU A 28 2.31 -14.68 -8.86
C GLU A 28 1.14 -15.36 -8.11
N VAL A 29 0.55 -14.68 -7.12
CA VAL A 29 -0.54 -15.22 -6.30
C VAL A 29 -1.61 -14.16 -6.02
N GLN A 30 -2.85 -14.59 -5.79
CA GLN A 30 -3.87 -13.68 -5.31
C GLN A 30 -3.48 -13.18 -3.92
N LEU A 31 -3.66 -11.88 -3.66
CA LEU A 31 -3.46 -11.35 -2.33
C LEU A 31 -4.39 -12.13 -1.37
N PRO A 32 -3.87 -12.74 -0.29
CA PRO A 32 -4.72 -13.34 0.71
C PRO A 32 -5.75 -12.29 1.14
N GLY A 33 -7.04 -12.62 1.15
CA GLY A 33 -8.12 -11.70 1.50
C GLY A 33 -8.00 -11.07 2.90
N VAL A 34 -6.97 -11.48 3.66
CA VAL A 34 -6.65 -11.12 5.03
C VAL A 34 -5.18 -10.73 5.21
N ILE A 35 -4.49 -10.12 4.24
CA ILE A 35 -3.14 -9.60 4.54
C ILE A 35 -3.20 -8.76 5.81
N ARG A 36 -2.39 -9.21 6.78
CA ARG A 36 -2.35 -8.80 8.17
C ARG A 36 -0.88 -8.55 8.53
N ALA A 37 -0.35 -7.39 8.14
CA ALA A 37 0.92 -6.92 8.70
C ALA A 37 0.68 -6.70 10.18
N GLY A 38 1.39 -7.43 11.05
CA GLY A 38 1.17 -7.33 12.49
C GLY A 38 -0.31 -7.53 12.91
N GLY A 39 -1.13 -8.22 12.09
CA GLY A 39 -2.55 -8.42 12.37
C GLY A 39 -3.55 -7.43 11.74
N ALA A 40 -3.11 -6.36 11.07
CA ALA A 40 -4.03 -5.34 10.55
C ALA A 40 -4.37 -5.49 9.06
N SER A 41 -5.66 -5.47 8.75
CA SER A 41 -6.17 -5.38 7.38
C SER A 41 -5.98 -3.98 6.80
N ILE A 42 -6.00 -3.89 5.46
CA ILE A 42 -6.13 -2.62 4.73
C ILE A 42 -7.28 -1.79 5.36
N PRO A 43 -7.12 -0.47 5.53
CA PRO A 43 -8.16 0.38 6.12
C PRO A 43 -9.50 0.26 5.38
N ALA A 44 -10.60 0.32 6.14
CA ALA A 44 -11.93 0.36 5.55
C ALA A 44 -12.11 1.67 4.77
N GLY A 45 -12.69 1.59 3.58
CA GLY A 45 -12.86 2.77 2.71
C GLY A 45 -11.57 3.25 2.05
N ALA A 46 -10.48 2.48 2.10
CA ALA A 46 -9.31 2.76 1.27
C ALA A 46 -9.68 2.73 -0.22
N SER A 47 -9.14 3.67 -0.98
CA SER A 47 -9.30 3.78 -2.43
C SER A 47 -7.98 3.53 -3.15
N GLU A 48 -8.05 3.36 -4.48
CA GLU A 48 -6.88 3.11 -5.32
C GLU A 48 -6.00 1.99 -4.78
N VAL A 49 -6.65 0.91 -4.35
CA VAL A 49 -5.97 -0.26 -3.80
C VAL A 49 -5.41 -1.05 -4.96
N HIS A 50 -4.08 -1.16 -5.03
CA HIS A 50 -3.39 -2.03 -5.97
C HIS A 50 -2.37 -2.88 -5.23
N TYR A 51 -2.11 -4.08 -5.74
CA TYR A 51 -1.13 -4.98 -5.15
C TYR A 51 -0.32 -5.72 -6.19
N PHE A 52 0.91 -6.05 -5.81
CA PHE A 52 1.79 -6.95 -6.54
C PHE A 52 2.31 -8.02 -5.60
N THR A 53 2.31 -9.27 -6.04
CA THR A 53 2.91 -10.39 -5.29
C THR A 53 3.97 -11.07 -6.13
N GLY A 54 5.16 -11.26 -5.57
CA GLY A 54 6.23 -11.99 -6.23
C GLY A 54 7.49 -12.00 -5.39
N ASN A 55 8.42 -12.91 -5.70
CA ASN A 55 9.71 -13.03 -4.98
C ASN A 55 9.56 -13.15 -3.45
N GLY A 56 8.54 -13.88 -2.98
CA GLY A 56 8.28 -14.05 -1.55
C GLY A 56 7.83 -12.76 -0.84
N ARG A 57 7.28 -11.79 -1.58
CA ARG A 57 6.76 -10.54 -1.03
C ARG A 57 5.37 -10.23 -1.56
N ALA A 58 4.59 -9.54 -0.75
CA ALA A 58 3.40 -8.83 -1.18
C ALA A 58 3.63 -7.34 -0.99
N GLN A 59 3.22 -6.54 -1.95
CA GLN A 59 3.32 -5.09 -1.91
C GLN A 59 1.95 -4.52 -2.24
N VAL A 60 1.51 -3.55 -1.46
CA VAL A 60 0.16 -2.99 -1.57
C VAL A 60 0.26 -1.48 -1.51
N THR A 61 -0.28 -0.78 -2.50
CA THR A 61 -0.49 0.67 -2.47
C THR A 61 -1.97 0.97 -2.26
N PHE A 62 -2.27 2.01 -1.48
CA PHE A 62 -3.64 2.49 -1.28
C PHE A 62 -3.65 3.94 -0.78
N VAL A 63 -4.81 4.59 -0.92
CA VAL A 63 -5.10 5.90 -0.36
C VAL A 63 -6.11 5.75 0.78
N SER A 64 -5.83 6.38 1.92
CA SER A 64 -6.71 6.31 3.10
C SER A 64 -6.67 7.58 3.95
N ASN A 65 -7.78 7.87 4.62
CA ASN A 65 -7.92 8.87 5.68
C ASN A 65 -7.67 8.29 7.09
N GLN A 66 -7.47 6.97 7.23
CA GLN A 66 -7.30 6.27 8.51
C GLN A 66 -5.86 5.79 8.74
N MET A 67 -4.88 6.48 8.17
CA MET A 67 -3.48 6.05 8.26
C MET A 67 -2.92 5.99 9.68
N PRO A 68 -3.17 6.96 10.57
CA PRO A 68 -2.74 6.87 11.97
C PRO A 68 -3.26 5.58 12.64
N ASP A 69 -4.57 5.32 12.53
CA ASP A 69 -5.21 4.14 13.11
C ASP A 69 -4.68 2.83 12.50
N TYR A 70 -4.34 2.84 11.21
CA TYR A 70 -3.73 1.70 10.54
C TYR A 70 -2.36 1.36 11.14
N LEU A 71 -1.47 2.36 11.28
CA LEU A 71 -0.12 2.17 11.81
C LEU A 71 -0.14 1.64 13.25
N HIS A 72 -1.09 2.13 14.05
CA HIS A 72 -1.31 1.66 15.42
C HIS A 72 -1.83 0.22 15.48
N ARG A 73 -2.92 -0.10 14.77
CA ARG A 73 -3.48 -1.46 14.75
C ARG A 73 -2.54 -2.49 14.14
N ALA A 74 -1.68 -2.08 13.21
CA ALA A 74 -0.65 -2.94 12.62
C ALA A 74 0.56 -3.16 13.54
N GLY A 75 0.60 -2.49 14.70
CA GLY A 75 1.74 -2.55 15.63
C GLY A 75 3.02 -1.93 15.07
N ILE A 76 2.92 -1.10 14.03
CA ILE A 76 4.06 -0.40 13.41
C ILE A 76 4.49 0.76 14.29
N VAL A 77 3.51 1.51 14.80
CA VAL A 77 3.70 2.56 15.80
C VAL A 77 2.86 2.19 17.01
N PRO A 78 3.43 2.00 18.22
CA PRO A 78 2.62 1.66 19.39
C PRO A 78 1.57 2.74 19.73
N ASP A 79 0.46 2.34 20.34
CA ASP A 79 -0.60 3.26 20.78
C ASP A 79 -0.03 4.38 21.67
N GLY A 80 -0.49 5.61 21.44
CA GLY A 80 -0.08 6.80 22.18
C GLY A 80 1.36 7.27 21.89
N LYS A 81 2.06 6.66 20.94
CA LYS A 81 3.36 7.15 20.46
C LYS A 81 3.20 8.15 19.31
N PRO A 82 4.09 9.15 19.20
CA PRO A 82 4.09 10.07 18.08
C PRO A 82 4.26 9.31 16.75
N LEU A 83 3.47 9.68 15.74
CA LEU A 83 3.51 9.03 14.42
C LEU A 83 4.89 9.15 13.77
N PHE A 84 5.59 10.27 13.96
CA PHE A 84 6.89 10.56 13.34
C PHE A 84 8.07 10.41 14.31
N ASP A 85 7.95 9.51 15.30
CA ASP A 85 9.06 9.16 16.19
C ASP A 85 10.13 8.38 15.40
N GLU A 86 11.34 8.92 15.36
CA GLU A 86 12.51 8.37 14.65
C GLU A 86 12.91 6.98 15.12
N LYS A 87 12.44 6.57 16.31
CA LYS A 87 12.60 5.20 16.79
C LYS A 87 11.90 4.17 15.90
N TYR A 88 10.79 4.53 15.27
CA TYR A 88 9.96 3.59 14.48
C TYR A 88 10.07 3.80 12.97
N GLY A 89 10.66 4.90 12.52
CA GLY A 89 10.85 5.17 11.10
C GLY A 89 11.78 6.33 10.83
N THR A 90 11.96 6.63 9.55
CA THR A 90 12.86 7.69 9.10
C THR A 90 12.21 8.53 7.99
N LYS A 91 12.69 9.76 7.82
CA LYS A 91 12.23 10.65 6.76
C LYS A 91 12.80 10.20 5.42
N GLY A 92 11.94 10.01 4.43
CA GLY A 92 12.32 9.95 3.02
C GLY A 92 12.01 11.28 2.34
N VAL A 93 12.91 11.73 1.46
CA VAL A 93 12.72 12.93 0.65
C VAL A 93 12.90 12.53 -0.81
N ALA A 94 11.99 12.98 -1.66
CA ALA A 94 12.14 12.96 -3.10
C ALA A 94 11.75 14.33 -3.63
N ASP A 95 12.31 14.68 -4.78
CA ASP A 95 12.20 16.02 -5.35
C ASP A 95 10.73 16.33 -5.70
N ASP A 96 9.98 15.36 -6.26
CA ASP A 96 8.53 15.48 -6.51
C ASP A 96 7.77 14.15 -6.38
N GLU A 97 8.22 13.09 -7.04
CA GLU A 97 7.62 11.75 -7.02
C GLU A 97 8.60 10.66 -6.58
N ILE A 98 8.07 9.63 -5.93
CA ILE A 98 8.76 8.40 -5.58
C ILE A 98 8.12 7.28 -6.39
N GLU A 99 8.92 6.68 -7.27
CA GLU A 99 8.50 5.53 -8.06
C GLU A 99 8.01 4.41 -7.15
N LEU A 100 6.94 3.74 -7.60
CA LEU A 100 6.49 2.52 -6.94
C LEU A 100 7.54 1.42 -7.15
N PRO A 101 7.65 0.47 -6.21
CA PRO A 101 8.54 -0.67 -6.44
C PRO A 101 8.15 -1.44 -7.70
N ASP A 102 9.14 -2.10 -8.30
CA ASP A 102 8.97 -2.87 -9.54
C ASP A 102 7.76 -3.82 -9.49
N GLY A 103 6.92 -3.74 -10.51
CA GLY A 103 5.70 -4.55 -10.66
C GLY A 103 4.47 -3.97 -9.95
N LEU A 104 4.64 -3.07 -8.98
CA LEU A 104 3.50 -2.43 -8.33
C LEU A 104 2.93 -1.31 -9.21
N CYS A 105 1.75 -1.56 -9.74
CA CYS A 105 0.92 -0.60 -10.48
C CYS A 105 0.21 0.40 -9.54
N GLY A 106 -0.26 1.51 -10.13
CA GLY A 106 -0.93 2.60 -9.42
C GLY A 106 -0.15 3.90 -9.54
N SER A 107 -0.58 4.94 -8.81
CA SER A 107 0.12 6.22 -8.80
C SER A 107 1.31 6.22 -7.84
N SER A 108 2.39 6.90 -8.23
CA SER A 108 3.57 7.20 -7.42
C SER A 108 3.21 7.84 -6.06
N LEU A 109 4.09 7.70 -5.06
CA LEU A 109 4.00 8.55 -3.87
C LEU A 109 4.61 9.92 -4.15
N ARG A 110 4.15 10.93 -3.40
CA ARG A 110 4.73 12.27 -3.44
C ARG A 110 5.56 12.54 -2.20
N GLY A 111 6.76 13.08 -2.41
CA GLY A 111 7.61 13.57 -1.32
C GLY A 111 6.94 14.71 -0.54
N PRO A 112 7.28 14.92 0.74
CA PRO A 112 8.10 14.05 1.59
C PRO A 112 7.35 12.79 2.01
N VAL A 113 8.07 11.73 2.39
CA VAL A 113 7.50 10.50 2.96
C VAL A 113 8.09 10.19 4.32
N TRP A 114 7.43 9.31 5.05
CA TRP A 114 7.97 8.63 6.21
C TRP A 114 8.03 7.13 5.96
N ILE A 115 9.13 6.50 6.34
CA ILE A 115 9.40 5.08 6.10
C ILE A 115 9.50 4.39 7.45
N TYR A 116 8.52 3.55 7.77
CA TYR A 116 8.53 2.69 8.94
C TYR A 116 9.13 1.33 8.61
N GLN A 117 9.95 0.82 9.52
CA GLN A 117 10.48 -0.54 9.45
C GLN A 117 10.02 -1.28 10.70
N SER A 118 9.04 -2.17 10.55
CA SER A 118 8.59 -3.00 11.66
C SER A 118 9.65 -4.05 11.99
N THR A 119 10.14 -4.01 13.23
CA THR A 119 11.03 -5.01 13.84
C THR A 119 10.25 -5.91 14.79
N SER A 120 9.06 -6.37 14.38
CA SER A 120 8.28 -7.27 15.25
C SER A 120 9.11 -8.52 15.60
N ALA A 121 9.11 -8.90 16.88
CA ALA A 121 9.83 -10.06 17.39
C ALA A 121 9.41 -11.38 16.74
N THR A 122 8.27 -11.39 16.04
CA THR A 122 7.70 -12.53 15.31
C THR A 122 8.21 -12.67 13.87
N GLY A 123 9.16 -11.83 13.43
CA GLY A 123 9.89 -12.04 12.17
C GLY A 123 9.16 -11.66 10.89
N SER A 124 7.87 -11.27 10.94
CA SER A 124 7.17 -10.73 9.78
C SER A 124 7.64 -9.29 9.53
N GLY A 125 8.67 -9.13 8.71
CA GLY A 125 9.17 -7.83 8.27
C GLY A 125 8.09 -7.10 7.47
N VAL A 126 7.64 -5.96 8.01
CA VAL A 126 6.71 -5.05 7.33
C VAL A 126 7.40 -3.72 7.16
N ASN A 127 7.42 -3.21 5.94
CA ASN A 127 7.86 -1.86 5.63
C ASN A 127 6.66 -1.02 5.20
N VAL A 128 6.51 0.18 5.75
CA VAL A 128 5.47 1.13 5.31
C VAL A 128 6.11 2.43 4.90
N MET A 129 5.94 2.79 3.63
CA MET A 129 6.24 4.12 3.13
C MET A 129 4.92 4.89 3.00
N VAL A 130 4.86 6.09 3.60
CA VAL A 130 3.63 6.89 3.63
C VAL A 130 3.91 8.36 3.32
N GLU A 131 3.03 8.97 2.54
CA GLU A 131 3.10 10.41 2.25
C GLU A 131 2.96 11.27 3.53
N ARG A 132 3.89 12.19 3.71
CA ARG A 132 3.90 13.19 4.79
C ARG A 132 3.49 14.54 4.24
N SER A 133 2.83 15.35 5.06
CA SER A 133 2.49 16.72 4.68
C SER A 133 3.77 17.56 4.48
N PRO A 134 3.88 18.32 3.37
CA PRO A 134 5.02 19.19 3.13
C PRO A 134 4.99 20.47 3.99
N THR A 135 3.82 20.81 4.56
CA THR A 135 3.61 22.05 5.33
C THR A 135 3.32 21.83 6.80
N ALA A 136 2.83 20.64 7.18
CA ALA A 136 2.54 20.26 8.55
C ALA A 136 3.44 19.08 8.96
N ASN A 137 4.55 19.38 9.60
CA ASN A 137 5.59 18.39 9.91
C ASN A 137 5.07 17.20 10.73
N ASP A 138 4.06 17.39 11.58
CA ASP A 138 3.53 16.32 12.43
C ASP A 138 2.26 15.67 11.86
N SER A 139 2.04 15.78 10.54
CA SER A 139 0.87 15.25 9.86
C SER A 139 1.20 14.49 8.58
N PHE A 140 0.36 13.50 8.27
CA PHE A 140 0.31 12.91 6.94
C PHE A 140 -0.39 13.86 5.94
N ARG A 141 -0.26 13.58 4.64
CA ARG A 141 -1.18 14.17 3.66
C ARG A 141 -2.60 13.66 3.94
N PHE A 142 -3.61 14.37 3.46
CA PHE A 142 -5.00 13.97 3.66
C PHE A 142 -5.83 14.16 2.38
N PRO A 143 -6.38 13.07 1.80
CA PRO A 143 -6.11 11.68 2.15
C PRO A 143 -4.64 11.31 1.87
N THR A 144 -4.12 10.26 2.50
CA THR A 144 -2.71 9.89 2.38
C THR A 144 -2.54 8.62 1.57
N ARG A 145 -1.54 8.59 0.68
CA ARG A 145 -1.08 7.36 0.02
C ARG A 145 -0.04 6.65 0.88
N ALA A 146 -0.09 5.34 0.90
CA ALA A 146 0.98 4.51 1.43
C ALA A 146 1.26 3.31 0.53
N VAL A 147 2.52 2.85 0.58
CA VAL A 147 2.96 1.54 0.09
C VAL A 147 3.36 0.71 1.29
N VAL A 148 2.80 -0.50 1.37
CA VAL A 148 3.10 -1.47 2.41
C VAL A 148 3.69 -2.72 1.78
N THR A 149 4.88 -3.10 2.24
CA THR A 149 5.58 -4.29 1.80
C THR A 149 5.61 -5.32 2.92
N TYR A 150 5.19 -6.53 2.59
CA TYR A 150 5.13 -7.69 3.46
C TYR A 150 6.07 -8.77 2.94
N ASN A 151 6.80 -9.43 3.82
CA ASN A 151 7.42 -10.71 3.49
C ASN A 151 6.35 -11.80 3.60
N LEU A 152 6.22 -12.61 2.54
CA LEU A 152 5.40 -13.81 2.55
C LEU A 152 6.25 -14.99 3.10
N PRO A 153 5.64 -15.88 3.91
CA PRO A 153 6.32 -17.07 4.42
C PRO A 153 6.65 -18.09 3.31
#